data_AF-A0A2T1DZF5-F1
#
_entry.id   AF-A0A2T1DZF5-F1
#
_cell.length_a   1.000
_cell.length_b   1.000
_cell.length_c   1.000
_cell.angle_alpha   90.00
_cell.angle_beta   90.00
_cell.angle_gamma   90.00
#
_symmetry.space_group_name_H-M   'P 1'
#
loop_
_entity.id
_entity.type
_entity.pdbx_description
1 polymer ?
#
loop_
_entity_poly.entity_id
_entity_poly.type
_entity_poly.pdbx_seq_one_letter_code
_entity_poly.pdbx_strand_id
1 'polypeptide(L)'
;SGELAKQLFQSQKQRYLDINNINEIEAIATHLVQITVYKVLPQLQPDLEALLRYNIELFLKQSPLYQGWKQVPGLGNLPAQLAEQLVAELSKLVTLGPQDAYEAFKIASEDPVGIKLSSQLVQHFGQALGAELQQQQTWQEIQVLLCDFLEEFKINYIQRLSEEDFEKILEQAKELQRIAPR
;
A
#
# COMPACT_ATOMS: atom_id res chain seq x y z
N SER A 1 5.22 -23.04 -1.64
CA SER A 1 4.54 -21.80 -1.17
C SER A 1 3.95 -20.94 -2.29
N GLY A 2 4.26 -21.15 -3.58
CA GLY A 2 3.74 -20.30 -4.68
C GLY A 2 2.37 -20.67 -5.26
N GLU A 3 1.99 -21.95 -5.28
CA GLU A 3 0.71 -22.38 -5.88
C GLU A 3 -0.51 -21.90 -5.09
N LEU A 4 -0.45 -21.95 -3.76
CA LEU A 4 -1.51 -21.44 -2.88
C LEU A 4 -1.72 -19.92 -3.06
N ALA A 5 -0.62 -19.15 -3.11
CA ALA A 5 -0.69 -17.72 -3.38
C ALA A 5 -1.29 -17.46 -4.77
N LYS A 6 -0.87 -18.21 -5.79
CA LYS A 6 -1.40 -18.08 -7.15
C LYS A 6 -2.88 -18.42 -7.22
N GLN A 7 -3.35 -19.46 -6.52
CA GLN A 7 -4.76 -19.83 -6.44
C GLN A 7 -5.61 -18.76 -5.73
N LEU A 8 -5.10 -18.13 -4.67
CA LEU A 8 -5.76 -17.04 -3.94
C LEU A 8 -5.94 -15.79 -4.84
N PHE A 9 -4.95 -15.45 -5.68
CA PHE A 9 -5.04 -14.29 -6.57
C PHE A 9 -5.73 -14.59 -7.92
N GLN A 10 -5.83 -15.85 -8.34
CA GLN A 10 -6.53 -16.25 -9.57
C GLN A 10 -8.02 -16.56 -9.37
N SER A 11 -8.52 -16.57 -8.13
CA SER A 11 -9.91 -16.96 -7.80
C SER A 11 -10.96 -16.02 -8.40
N GLN A 12 -10.60 -14.78 -8.77
CA GLN A 12 -11.50 -13.79 -9.37
C GLN A 12 -12.09 -14.19 -10.74
N LYS A 13 -11.54 -15.20 -11.44
CA LYS A 13 -12.01 -15.63 -12.78
C LYS A 13 -12.89 -16.88 -12.80
N GLN A 14 -12.97 -17.61 -11.69
CA GLN A 14 -13.82 -18.79 -11.54
C GLN A 14 -15.00 -18.42 -10.65
N ARG A 15 -16.06 -19.21 -10.66
CA ARG A 15 -17.33 -18.97 -9.94
C ARG A 15 -17.09 -19.08 -8.43
N TYR A 16 -16.42 -18.07 -7.86
CA TYR A 16 -16.17 -17.94 -6.44
C TYR A 16 -17.53 -17.76 -5.77
N LEU A 17 -17.84 -18.67 -4.85
CA LEU A 17 -19.07 -18.60 -4.07
C LEU A 17 -18.84 -17.60 -2.95
N ASP A 18 -19.23 -16.36 -3.26
CA ASP A 18 -19.38 -15.24 -2.35
C ASP A 18 -20.70 -15.42 -1.59
N ILE A 19 -20.61 -15.49 -0.26
CA ILE A 19 -21.69 -15.89 0.65
C ILE A 19 -22.44 -14.66 1.15
N ASN A 20 -21.74 -13.52 1.29
CA ASN A 20 -22.25 -12.30 1.91
C ASN A 20 -22.35 -11.11 0.92
N ASN A 21 -22.02 -11.33 -0.36
CA ASN A 21 -21.91 -10.31 -1.43
C ASN A 21 -20.85 -9.22 -1.16
N ILE A 22 -19.84 -9.52 -0.35
CA ILE A 22 -18.76 -8.61 0.02
C ILE A 22 -17.44 -9.22 -0.44
N ASN A 23 -16.65 -8.47 -1.21
CA ASN A 23 -15.28 -8.84 -1.49
C ASN A 23 -14.39 -8.49 -0.28
N GLU A 24 -14.07 -9.46 0.59
CA GLU A 24 -13.35 -9.19 1.83
C GLU A 24 -11.94 -8.66 1.60
N ILE A 25 -11.26 -9.09 0.52
CA ILE A 25 -9.92 -8.57 0.18
C ILE A 25 -10.01 -7.07 -0.13
N GLU A 26 -11.01 -6.66 -0.90
CA GLU A 26 -11.26 -5.26 -1.23
C GLU A 26 -11.71 -4.46 0.00
N ALA A 27 -12.54 -5.05 0.87
CA ALA A 27 -12.97 -4.42 2.12
C ALA A 27 -11.79 -4.20 3.08
N ILE A 28 -10.94 -5.21 3.27
CA ILE A 28 -9.71 -5.10 4.08
C ILE A 28 -8.77 -4.04 3.47
N ALA A 29 -8.54 -4.07 2.16
CA ALA A 29 -7.69 -3.09 1.49
C ALA A 29 -8.24 -1.66 1.64
N THR A 30 -9.54 -1.48 1.48
CA THR A 30 -10.23 -0.20 1.68
C THR A 30 -10.05 0.30 3.10
N HIS A 31 -10.23 -0.58 4.09
CA HIS A 31 -10.09 -0.24 5.50
C HIS A 31 -8.65 0.17 5.84
N LEU A 32 -7.65 -0.56 5.31
CA LEU A 32 -6.24 -0.21 5.47
C LEU A 32 -5.88 1.13 4.84
N VAL A 33 -6.42 1.44 3.65
CA VAL A 33 -6.24 2.75 3.01
C VAL A 33 -6.88 3.85 3.86
N GLN A 34 -8.08 3.64 4.38
CA GLN A 34 -8.76 4.61 5.25
C GLN A 34 -7.97 4.90 6.52
N ILE A 35 -7.48 3.86 7.22
CA ILE A 35 -6.62 4.03 8.40
C ILE A 35 -5.37 4.81 8.03
N THR A 36 -4.72 4.44 6.92
CA THR A 36 -3.50 5.10 6.48
C THR A 36 -3.75 6.59 6.23
N VAL A 37 -4.77 6.92 5.45
CA VAL A 37 -5.07 8.31 5.04
C VAL A 37 -5.59 9.15 6.21
N TYR A 38 -6.53 8.64 6.99
CA TYR A 38 -7.24 9.44 8.00
C TYR A 38 -6.60 9.40 9.38
N LYS A 39 -5.78 8.38 9.69
CA LYS A 39 -5.23 8.20 11.03
C LYS A 39 -3.71 8.23 11.05
N VAL A 40 -3.06 7.54 10.12
CA VAL A 40 -1.58 7.43 10.10
C VAL A 40 -0.93 8.68 9.52
N LEU A 41 -1.35 9.14 8.32
CA LEU A 41 -0.75 10.30 7.67
C LEU A 41 -0.77 11.59 8.53
N PRO A 42 -1.87 11.92 9.25
CA PRO A 42 -1.86 13.08 10.14
C PRO A 42 -0.80 13.00 11.25
N GLN A 43 -0.53 11.80 11.77
CA GLN A 43 0.49 11.58 12.79
C GLN A 43 1.92 11.75 12.24
N LEU A 44 2.11 11.54 10.93
CA LEU A 44 3.39 11.68 10.23
C LEU A 44 3.65 13.08 9.68
N GLN A 45 2.68 13.99 9.79
CA GLN A 45 2.85 15.39 9.40
C GLN A 45 4.20 16.00 9.86
N PRO A 46 4.64 15.89 11.13
CA PRO A 46 5.92 16.48 11.55
C PRO A 46 7.13 15.87 10.83
N ASP A 47 7.12 14.57 10.54
CA ASP A 47 8.22 13.89 9.84
C ASP A 47 8.25 14.30 8.36
N LEU A 48 7.08 14.38 7.73
CA LEU A 48 6.92 14.87 6.37
C LEU A 48 7.37 16.33 6.27
N GLU A 49 6.99 17.19 7.22
CA GLU A 49 7.44 18.58 7.27
C GLU A 49 8.96 18.70 7.45
N ALA A 50 9.58 17.83 8.26
CA ALA A 50 11.02 17.82 8.45
C ALA A 50 11.76 17.43 7.17
N LEU A 51 11.27 16.41 6.45
CA LEU A 51 11.80 16.01 5.14
C LEU A 51 11.61 17.11 4.10
N LEU A 52 10.43 17.71 4.03
CA LEU A 52 10.13 18.81 3.11
C LEU A 52 11.06 20.01 3.36
N ARG A 53 11.20 20.42 4.62
CA ARG A 53 12.10 21.51 5.01
C ARG A 53 13.53 21.21 4.61
N TYR A 54 14.01 20.00 4.87
CA TYR A 54 15.37 19.59 4.51
C TYR A 54 15.60 19.65 2.99
N ASN A 55 14.68 19.12 2.19
CA ASN A 55 14.78 19.15 0.73
C ASN A 55 14.76 20.58 0.19
N ILE A 56 13.88 21.45 0.74
CA ILE A 56 13.84 22.87 0.39
C ILE A 56 15.16 23.56 0.73
N GLU A 57 15.71 23.32 1.93
CA GLU A 57 17.00 23.91 2.33
C GLU A 57 18.15 23.44 1.44
N LEU A 58 18.17 22.16 1.07
CA LEU A 58 19.18 21.59 0.18
C LEU A 58 19.09 22.24 -1.20
N PHE A 59 17.90 22.33 -1.77
CA PHE A 59 17.64 22.99 -3.05
C PHE A 59 18.07 24.46 -3.03
N LEU A 60 17.69 25.20 -1.99
CA LEU A 60 18.07 26.61 -1.84
C LEU A 60 19.59 26.78 -1.73
N LYS A 61 20.28 25.94 -0.93
CA LYS A 61 21.75 26.00 -0.79
C LYS A 61 22.49 25.70 -2.10
N GLN A 62 21.93 24.84 -2.95
CA GLN A 62 22.50 24.48 -4.25
C GLN A 62 22.12 25.48 -5.36
N SER A 63 21.11 26.32 -5.13
CA SER A 63 20.66 27.30 -6.11
C SER A 63 21.66 28.46 -6.27
N PRO A 64 22.03 28.82 -7.51
CA PRO A 64 22.83 30.02 -7.80
C PRO A 64 22.21 31.31 -7.24
N LEU A 65 20.88 31.34 -7.09
CA LEU A 65 20.18 32.48 -6.50
C LEU A 65 20.65 32.74 -5.06
N TYR A 66 20.71 31.71 -4.21
CA TYR A 66 21.08 31.86 -2.79
C TYR A 66 22.51 32.39 -2.60
N GLN A 67 23.42 32.03 -3.51
CA GLN A 67 24.80 32.54 -3.50
C GLN A 67 24.89 33.99 -3.99
N GLY A 68 24.02 34.42 -4.92
CA GLY A 68 24.03 35.76 -5.52
C GLY A 68 23.43 36.88 -4.65
N TRP A 69 22.57 36.57 -3.67
CA TRP A 69 21.88 37.60 -2.88
C TRP A 69 22.75 38.37 -1.89
N LYS A 70 23.92 37.84 -1.53
CA LYS A 70 24.87 38.55 -0.66
C LYS A 70 25.50 39.78 -1.34
N GLN A 71 25.27 40.04 -2.64
CA GLN A 71 26.07 41.02 -3.39
C GLN A 71 25.32 41.98 -4.34
N VAL A 72 23.98 41.98 -4.44
CA VAL A 72 23.29 42.76 -5.51
C VAL A 72 22.15 43.66 -5.00
N PRO A 73 22.25 45.00 -5.14
CA PRO A 73 21.14 45.93 -4.93
C PRO A 73 20.19 45.96 -6.15
N GLY A 74 18.86 45.96 -5.93
CA GLY A 74 17.84 46.13 -7.00
C GLY A 74 16.97 44.89 -7.35
N LEU A 75 16.72 43.99 -6.40
CA LEU A 75 16.16 42.64 -6.63
C LEU A 75 14.62 42.56 -6.82
N GLY A 76 14.08 43.22 -7.85
CA GLY A 76 12.63 43.36 -8.05
C GLY A 76 11.83 42.08 -8.30
N ASN A 77 12.43 41.00 -8.83
CA ASN A 77 11.70 39.81 -9.30
C ASN A 77 12.17 38.46 -8.72
N LEU A 78 13.17 38.46 -7.83
CA LEU A 78 13.72 37.23 -7.23
C LEU A 78 12.75 36.46 -6.31
N PRO A 79 11.92 37.12 -5.49
CA PRO A 79 10.96 36.41 -4.64
C PRO A 79 9.95 35.58 -5.45
N ALA A 80 9.56 36.06 -6.63
CA ALA A 80 8.60 35.37 -7.49
C ALA A 80 9.19 34.08 -8.08
N GLN A 81 10.45 34.10 -8.56
CA GLN A 81 11.10 32.92 -9.13
C GLN A 81 11.38 31.83 -8.08
N LEU A 82 11.75 32.22 -6.85
CA LEU A 82 11.85 31.28 -5.74
C LEU A 82 10.50 30.66 -5.38
N ALA A 83 9.46 31.50 -5.31
CA ALA A 83 8.12 31.03 -5.02
C ALA A 83 7.66 30.04 -6.09
N GLU A 84 7.89 30.32 -7.38
CA GLU A 84 7.58 29.40 -8.48
C GLU A 84 8.35 28.08 -8.39
N GLN A 85 9.65 28.12 -8.06
CA GLN A 85 10.46 26.90 -7.88
C GLN A 85 10.01 26.07 -6.68
N LEU A 86 9.69 26.72 -5.56
CA LEU A 86 9.14 26.05 -4.37
C LEU A 86 7.77 25.47 -4.66
N VAL A 87 6.89 26.20 -5.35
CA VAL A 87 5.57 25.70 -5.76
C VAL A 87 5.71 24.51 -6.69
N ALA A 88 6.64 24.53 -7.65
CA ALA A 88 6.88 23.39 -8.54
C ALA A 88 7.36 22.15 -7.77
N GLU A 89 8.26 22.32 -6.81
CA GLU A 89 8.79 21.21 -6.02
C GLU A 89 7.75 20.65 -5.04
N LEU A 90 7.03 21.53 -4.34
CA LEU A 90 5.89 21.15 -3.50
C LEU A 90 4.77 20.50 -4.31
N SER A 91 4.54 20.95 -5.55
CA SER A 91 3.54 20.33 -6.43
C SER A 91 3.90 18.89 -6.76
N LYS A 92 5.18 18.59 -7.05
CA LYS A 92 5.64 17.20 -7.25
C LYS A 92 5.36 16.32 -6.02
N LEU A 93 5.50 16.91 -4.82
CA LEU A 93 5.26 16.23 -3.54
C LEU A 93 3.76 16.05 -3.22
N VAL A 94 2.88 16.90 -3.75
CA VAL A 94 1.43 16.75 -3.60
C VAL A 94 0.85 15.83 -4.67
N THR A 95 1.47 15.75 -5.86
CA THR A 95 1.10 14.80 -6.92
C THR A 95 1.77 13.43 -6.79
N LEU A 96 2.38 13.11 -5.63
CA LEU A 96 3.10 11.86 -5.41
C LEU A 96 2.25 10.64 -5.78
N GLY A 97 2.50 10.10 -6.98
CA GLY A 97 2.20 8.72 -7.28
C GLY A 97 3.20 7.80 -6.56
N PRO A 98 2.98 6.48 -6.57
CA PRO A 98 3.89 5.51 -5.94
C PRO A 98 5.34 5.61 -6.44
N GLN A 99 5.54 5.99 -7.70
CA GLN A 99 6.88 6.13 -8.31
C GLN A 99 7.60 7.40 -7.87
N ASP A 100 6.90 8.54 -7.84
CA ASP A 100 7.49 9.79 -7.41
C ASP A 100 7.80 9.77 -5.90
N ALA A 101 6.98 9.06 -5.11
CA ALA A 101 7.21 8.92 -3.67
C ALA A 101 8.47 8.09 -3.40
N TYR A 102 8.69 7.07 -4.22
CA TYR A 102 9.88 6.23 -4.16
C TYR A 102 11.16 7.01 -4.53
N GLU A 103 11.16 7.76 -5.63
CA GLU A 103 12.35 8.54 -6.02
C GLU A 103 12.63 9.68 -5.03
N ALA A 104 11.61 10.34 -4.48
CA ALA A 104 11.79 11.33 -3.42
C ALA A 104 12.41 10.71 -2.15
N PHE A 105 11.96 9.52 -1.75
CA PHE A 105 12.54 8.78 -0.62
C PHE A 105 13.99 8.35 -0.88
N LYS A 106 14.29 7.92 -2.11
CA LYS A 106 15.62 7.52 -2.54
C LYS A 106 16.60 8.68 -2.51
N ILE A 107 16.24 9.82 -3.10
CA ILE A 107 17.05 11.05 -3.07
C ILE A 107 17.28 11.50 -1.62
N ALA A 108 16.22 11.47 -0.80
CA ALA A 108 16.33 11.77 0.62
C ALA A 108 17.15 10.74 1.41
N SER A 109 17.60 9.63 0.83
CA SER A 109 18.41 8.62 1.52
C SER A 109 19.86 8.57 1.05
N GLU A 110 20.31 9.58 0.27
CA GLU A 110 21.68 9.63 -0.27
C GLU A 110 22.69 10.28 0.69
N ASP A 111 22.23 11.09 1.65
CA ASP A 111 23.09 11.79 2.61
C ASP A 111 22.75 11.43 4.08
N PRO A 112 23.68 11.65 5.05
CA PRO A 112 23.49 11.22 6.44
C PRO A 112 22.27 11.85 7.15
N VAL A 113 21.92 13.08 6.81
CA VAL A 113 20.77 13.78 7.42
C VAL A 113 19.48 13.24 6.82
N GLY A 114 19.46 13.10 5.50
CA GLY A 114 18.35 12.48 4.78
C GLY A 114 18.04 11.06 5.27
N ILE A 115 19.06 10.19 5.38
CA ILE A 115 18.92 8.81 5.90
C ILE A 115 18.28 8.79 7.29
N LYS A 116 18.66 9.73 8.15
CA LYS A 116 18.10 9.83 9.50
C LYS A 116 16.60 10.18 9.43
N LEU A 117 16.25 11.21 8.66
CA LEU A 117 14.87 11.67 8.53
C LEU A 117 13.97 10.60 7.89
N SER A 118 14.47 9.91 6.86
CA SER A 118 13.75 8.83 6.19
C SER A 118 13.55 7.62 7.10
N SER A 119 14.57 7.24 7.88
CA SER A 119 14.45 6.18 8.89
C SER A 119 13.46 6.54 10.00
N GLN A 120 13.42 7.80 10.44
CA GLN A 120 12.46 8.26 11.45
C GLN A 120 11.02 8.19 10.91
N LEU A 121 10.80 8.65 9.68
CA LEU A 121 9.49 8.56 9.02
C LEU A 121 8.99 7.11 8.95
N VAL A 122 9.84 6.16 8.53
CA VAL A 122 9.45 4.74 8.44
C VAL A 122 9.15 4.15 9.82
N GLN A 123 9.97 4.50 10.81
CA GLN A 123 9.76 4.03 12.19
C GLN A 123 8.44 4.54 12.75
N HIS A 124 8.17 5.84 12.63
CA HIS A 124 6.93 6.45 13.11
C HIS A 124 5.73 5.97 12.32
N PHE A 125 5.86 5.71 11.00
CA PHE A 125 4.80 5.09 10.21
C PHE A 125 4.42 3.73 10.77
N GLY A 126 5.41 2.87 11.03
CA GLY A 126 5.17 1.54 11.60
C GLY A 126 4.53 1.60 12.99
N GLN A 127 4.95 2.55 13.82
CA GLN A 127 4.37 2.76 15.15
C GLN A 127 2.92 3.26 15.08
N ALA A 128 2.65 4.27 14.26
CA ALA A 128 1.31 4.84 14.07
C ALA A 128 0.36 3.80 13.46
N LEU A 129 0.76 3.13 12.38
CA LEU A 129 -0.06 2.08 11.78
C LEU A 129 -0.31 0.93 12.75
N GLY A 130 0.72 0.47 13.48
CA GLY A 130 0.57 -0.58 14.48
C GLY A 130 -0.39 -0.20 15.60
N ALA A 131 -0.33 1.05 16.07
CA ALA A 131 -1.24 1.56 17.11
C ALA A 131 -2.69 1.65 16.61
N GLU A 132 -2.92 2.14 15.38
CA GLU A 132 -4.26 2.23 14.79
C GLU A 132 -4.87 0.84 14.51
N LEU A 133 -4.06 -0.12 14.09
CA LEU A 133 -4.49 -1.51 13.88
C LEU A 133 -4.82 -2.25 15.19
N GLN A 134 -4.19 -1.87 16.30
CA GLN A 134 -4.47 -2.43 17.63
C GLN A 134 -5.72 -1.83 18.29
N GLN A 135 -6.31 -0.78 17.71
CA GLN A 135 -7.58 -0.26 18.23
C GLN A 135 -8.65 -1.33 18.13
N GLN A 136 -9.39 -1.53 19.23
CA GLN A 136 -10.33 -2.63 19.38
C GLN A 136 -11.34 -2.72 18.23
N GLN A 137 -11.83 -1.57 17.76
CA GLN A 137 -12.77 -1.49 16.65
C GLN A 137 -12.12 -1.94 15.32
N THR A 138 -10.97 -1.34 14.96
CA THR A 138 -10.20 -1.70 13.76
C THR A 138 -9.86 -3.19 13.71
N TRP A 139 -9.40 -3.73 14.84
CA TRP A 139 -9.06 -5.14 14.95
C TRP A 139 -10.28 -6.04 14.77
N GLN A 140 -11.41 -5.68 15.37
CA GLN A 140 -12.66 -6.44 15.23
C GLN A 140 -13.16 -6.45 13.78
N GLU A 141 -13.13 -5.30 13.10
CA GLU A 141 -13.57 -5.17 11.71
C GLU A 141 -12.69 -6.03 10.77
N ILE A 142 -11.37 -5.97 10.93
CA ILE A 142 -10.44 -6.84 10.17
C ILE A 142 -10.65 -8.32 10.51
N GLN A 143 -10.86 -8.65 11.78
CA GLN A 143 -11.07 -10.03 12.21
C GLN A 143 -12.33 -10.65 11.60
N VAL A 144 -13.44 -9.89 11.56
CA VAL A 144 -14.69 -10.34 10.91
C VAL A 144 -14.43 -10.61 9.43
N LEU A 145 -13.83 -9.66 8.70
CA LEU A 145 -13.52 -9.82 7.28
C LEU A 145 -12.58 -11.00 7.01
N LEU A 146 -11.61 -11.26 7.89
CA LEU A 146 -10.73 -12.43 7.77
C LEU A 146 -11.48 -13.74 8.05
N CYS A 147 -12.38 -13.75 9.04
CA CYS A 147 -13.20 -14.92 9.33
C CYS A 147 -14.12 -15.25 8.15
N ASP A 148 -14.80 -14.25 7.59
CA ASP A 148 -15.70 -14.39 6.44
C ASP A 148 -14.90 -14.89 5.24
N PHE A 149 -13.77 -14.24 4.90
CA PHE A 149 -12.88 -14.68 3.84
C PHE A 149 -12.43 -16.14 3.98
N LEU A 150 -12.05 -16.57 5.19
CA LEU A 150 -11.64 -17.95 5.44
C LEU A 150 -12.82 -18.93 5.31
N GLU A 151 -14.03 -18.51 5.62
CA GLU A 151 -15.25 -19.29 5.40
C GLU A 151 -15.52 -19.47 3.91
N GLU A 152 -15.46 -18.40 3.13
CA GLU A 152 -15.58 -18.44 1.68
C GLU A 152 -14.49 -19.32 1.06
N PHE A 153 -13.24 -19.15 1.49
CA PHE A 153 -12.12 -19.96 1.02
C PHE A 153 -12.33 -21.44 1.29
N LYS A 154 -12.76 -21.82 2.51
CA LYS A 154 -13.04 -23.21 2.87
C LYS A 154 -14.15 -23.79 1.99
N ILE A 155 -15.25 -23.06 1.78
CA ILE A 155 -16.38 -23.53 0.97
C ILE A 155 -15.95 -23.75 -0.48
N ASN A 156 -15.23 -22.79 -1.06
CA ASN A 156 -14.70 -22.90 -2.41
C ASN A 156 -13.67 -24.05 -2.55
N TYR A 157 -12.85 -24.30 -1.51
CA TYR A 157 -11.89 -25.41 -1.50
C TYR A 157 -12.57 -26.78 -1.36
N ILE A 158 -13.56 -26.91 -0.48
CA ILE A 158 -14.32 -28.15 -0.27
C ILE A 158 -15.15 -28.47 -1.52
N GLN A 159 -15.78 -27.49 -2.16
CA GLN A 159 -16.54 -27.70 -3.40
C GLN A 159 -15.65 -28.21 -4.54
N ARG A 160 -14.46 -27.62 -4.71
CA ARG A 160 -13.48 -28.10 -5.70
C ARG A 160 -13.02 -29.53 -5.47
N LEU A 161 -12.72 -29.89 -4.21
CA LEU A 161 -12.38 -31.27 -3.87
C LEU A 161 -13.55 -32.22 -4.16
N SER A 162 -14.78 -31.80 -3.83
CA SER A 162 -15.96 -32.61 -4.09
C SER A 162 -16.23 -32.81 -5.58
N GLU A 163 -15.99 -31.81 -6.44
CA GLU A 163 -16.14 -31.96 -7.89
C GLU A 163 -15.04 -32.87 -8.47
N GLU A 164 -13.77 -32.64 -8.15
CA GLU A 164 -12.64 -33.47 -8.64
C GLU A 164 -12.73 -34.93 -8.17
N ASP A 165 -13.11 -35.16 -6.90
CA ASP A 165 -13.22 -36.51 -6.36
C ASP A 165 -14.50 -37.20 -6.84
N PHE A 166 -15.62 -36.49 -7.00
CA PHE A 166 -16.84 -37.07 -7.56
C PHE A 166 -16.64 -37.51 -9.01
N GLU A 167 -15.92 -36.73 -9.81
CA GLU A 167 -15.64 -37.07 -11.22
C GLU A 167 -14.74 -38.32 -11.32
N LYS A 168 -13.71 -38.42 -10.47
CA LYS A 168 -12.87 -39.62 -10.35
C LYS A 168 -13.64 -40.84 -9.87
N ILE A 169 -14.50 -40.69 -8.86
CA ILE A 169 -15.34 -41.78 -8.34
C ILE A 169 -16.32 -42.26 -9.42
N LEU A 170 -16.88 -41.34 -10.22
CA LEU A 170 -17.82 -41.64 -11.28
C LEU A 170 -17.14 -42.32 -12.49
N GLU A 171 -15.91 -41.95 -12.81
CA GLU A 171 -15.07 -42.69 -13.77
C GLU A 171 -14.76 -44.11 -13.29
N GLN A 172 -14.33 -44.27 -12.03
CA GLN A 172 -14.06 -45.59 -11.45
C GLN A 172 -15.31 -46.47 -11.42
N ALA A 173 -16.47 -45.91 -11.08
CA ALA A 173 -17.74 -46.63 -11.11
C ALA A 173 -18.13 -47.08 -12.54
N LYS A 174 -17.89 -46.24 -13.55
CA LYS A 174 -18.09 -46.59 -14.97
C LYS A 174 -17.12 -47.67 -15.45
N GLU A 175 -15.86 -47.62 -15.02
CA GLU A 175 -14.90 -48.69 -15.30
C GLU A 175 -15.36 -50.00 -14.67
N LEU A 176 -15.70 -50.02 -13.38
CA LEU A 176 -16.19 -51.21 -12.67
C LEU A 176 -17.42 -51.84 -13.35
N GLN A 177 -18.35 -51.03 -13.87
CA GLN A 177 -19.48 -51.51 -14.69
C GLN A 177 -19.08 -52.13 -16.03
N ARG A 178 -17.96 -51.71 -16.63
CA ARG A 178 -17.45 -52.29 -17.88
C ARG A 178 -16.70 -53.61 -17.65
N ILE A 179 -16.02 -53.77 -16.51
CA ILE A 179 -15.26 -54.99 -16.15
C ILE A 179 -16.15 -56.08 -15.53
N ALA A 180 -17.33 -55.73 -15.02
CA ALA A 180 -18.36 -56.67 -14.60
C ALA A 180 -19.51 -56.69 -15.62
N PRO A 181 -19.37 -57.35 -16.79
CA PRO A 181 -20.52 -57.60 -17.65
C PRO A 181 -21.47 -58.55 -16.91
N ARG A 182 -22.77 -58.25 -16.97
CA ARG A 182 -23.84 -59.15 -16.50
C ARG A 182 -23.81 -60.48 -17.24
#